data_AF-A0A812GVP6-F1
#
_entry.id   AF-A0A812GVP6-F1
#
_cell.length_a   1.000
_cell.length_b   1.000
_cell.length_c   1.000
_cell.angle_alpha   90.00
_cell.angle_beta   90.00
_cell.angle_gamma   90.00
#
_symmetry.space_group_name_H-M   'P 1'
#
loop_
_entity.id
_entity.type
_entity.pdbx_description
1 polymer ?
#
loop_
_entity_poly.entity_id
_entity_poly.type
_entity_poly.pdbx_seq_one_letter_code
_entity_poly.pdbx_strand_id
1 'polypeptide(L)'
;MSRKIIAALAFAPAVMANSCPGSAAWIHASCQVSLTADATCLEVMSEMEARVAGISTGAWHDPHNNGTYSQQEQGADELAFQRITGNKKYTDKLKFTFTDAPAGTCNIQGCSESQVFSVADFSTNYCNLRMLYCGSHEGCKPVQKDFAITETSVSPSFGASKDPAACLKTTTVSQHFLSAQAPSQCPPAGFETVKDFDLDSFISKRWYIQQQMETKYLPKSQNRCVYAEYKLQPKQTLLGYDVAVHNHAEEVAPPHTVHDSGNKICAKVVDKARGKLEVAPCFLPSALAGPYWVVDYDEGAGYALISGGAPTVQADAGCKTGSGTNDSGLWIFTREQKRDEALVQKVRAIAATKGFDLSVLNDVDQSDCGSIAQVVV
;
A
#
# COMPACT_ATOMS: atom_id res chain seq x y z
N MET A 1 -19.17 -33.74 59.44
CA MET A 1 -18.33 -33.76 58.22
C MET A 1 -18.74 -32.58 57.34
N SER A 2 -18.12 -31.41 57.54
CA SER A 2 -18.40 -30.22 56.73
C SER A 2 -17.44 -30.18 55.54
N ARG A 3 -17.94 -30.47 54.35
CA ARG A 3 -17.20 -30.28 53.09
C ARG A 3 -17.12 -28.78 52.80
N LYS A 4 -15.96 -28.18 53.03
CA LYS A 4 -15.63 -26.85 52.54
C LYS A 4 -15.51 -26.91 51.01
N ILE A 5 -16.40 -26.23 50.31
CA ILE A 5 -16.31 -26.01 48.86
C ILE A 5 -15.23 -24.95 48.67
N ILE A 6 -14.07 -25.37 48.17
CA ILE A 6 -13.01 -24.45 47.72
C ILE A 6 -13.43 -23.99 46.32
N ALA A 7 -13.93 -22.76 46.22
CA ALA A 7 -14.14 -22.11 44.93
C ALA A 7 -12.77 -21.80 44.33
N ALA A 8 -12.40 -22.52 43.27
CA ALA A 8 -11.25 -22.16 42.45
C ALA A 8 -11.57 -20.84 41.75
N LEU A 9 -10.95 -19.76 42.22
CA LEU A 9 -10.86 -18.50 41.49
C LEU A 9 -10.06 -18.77 40.22
N ALA A 10 -10.76 -18.92 39.10
CA ALA A 10 -10.16 -18.85 37.78
C ALA A 10 -9.58 -17.44 37.64
N PHE A 11 -8.24 -17.34 37.72
CA PHE A 11 -7.53 -16.16 37.25
C PHE A 11 -7.78 -16.05 35.74
N ALA A 12 -8.70 -15.17 35.35
CA ALA A 12 -8.71 -14.67 33.99
C ALA A 12 -7.37 -13.91 33.82
N PRO A 13 -6.53 -14.25 32.82
CA PRO A 13 -5.35 -13.46 32.57
C PRO A 13 -5.81 -12.04 32.24
N ALA A 14 -5.30 -11.07 32.99
CA ALA A 14 -5.46 -9.67 32.64
C ALA A 14 -4.91 -9.50 31.22
N VAL A 15 -5.75 -9.08 30.29
CA VAL A 15 -5.31 -8.62 28.98
C VAL A 15 -4.49 -7.36 29.24
N MET A 16 -3.17 -7.51 29.41
CA MET A 16 -2.24 -6.39 29.35
C MET A 16 -2.37 -5.85 27.92
N ALA A 17 -3.02 -4.70 27.80
CA ALA A 17 -3.09 -3.97 26.54
C ALA A 17 -1.65 -3.59 26.17
N ASN A 18 -1.07 -4.35 25.24
CA ASN A 18 0.32 -4.20 24.84
C ASN A 18 0.50 -2.88 24.08
N SER A 19 0.97 -1.84 24.77
CA SER A 19 1.22 -0.54 24.16
C SER A 19 2.45 -0.65 23.25
N CYS A 20 2.20 -0.68 21.95
CA CYS A 20 3.21 -0.43 20.94
C CYS A 20 3.99 0.86 21.23
N PRO A 21 5.24 1.00 20.75
CA PRO A 21 6.13 2.10 21.11
C PRO A 21 5.62 3.50 20.67
N GLY A 22 4.55 3.55 19.87
CA GLY A 22 3.99 4.74 19.28
C GLY A 22 4.74 5.15 18.02
N SER A 23 4.04 5.88 17.15
CA SER A 23 4.63 6.54 15.99
C SER A 23 4.28 8.02 15.96
N ALA A 24 5.24 8.83 15.50
CA ALA A 24 4.98 10.22 15.16
C ALA A 24 4.17 10.37 13.85
N ALA A 25 4.11 9.31 13.03
CA ALA A 25 3.30 9.28 11.82
C ALA A 25 1.90 8.74 12.12
N TRP A 26 0.88 9.53 11.80
CA TRP A 26 -0.51 9.17 12.08
C TRP A 26 -0.98 7.91 11.33
N ILE A 27 -0.43 7.69 10.13
CA ILE A 27 -0.58 6.47 9.34
C ILE A 27 0.80 5.89 9.13
N HIS A 28 1.04 4.67 9.61
CA HIS A 28 2.31 4.00 9.49
C HIS A 28 2.08 2.48 9.42
N ALA A 29 3.04 1.78 8.82
CA ALA A 29 3.06 0.34 8.84
C ALA A 29 3.50 -0.13 10.23
N SER A 30 2.81 -1.16 10.72
CA SER A 30 3.12 -1.79 12.00
C SER A 30 2.85 -3.29 11.96
N CYS A 31 3.39 -4.01 12.94
CA CYS A 31 3.04 -5.40 13.18
C CYS A 31 3.08 -5.69 14.68
N GLN A 32 2.07 -6.41 15.16
CA GLN A 32 2.05 -6.99 16.51
C GLN A 32 2.17 -8.52 16.41
N VAL A 33 2.99 -9.10 17.27
CA VAL A 33 3.14 -10.55 17.40
C VAL A 33 2.86 -10.99 18.84
N SER A 34 2.31 -12.18 18.98
CA SER A 34 2.27 -12.93 20.24
C SER A 34 2.82 -14.32 19.95
N LEU A 35 3.74 -14.79 20.80
CA LEU A 35 4.35 -16.10 20.65
C LEU A 35 4.73 -16.71 22.01
N THR A 36 4.99 -17.99 22.00
CA THR A 36 5.59 -18.73 23.13
C THR A 36 6.93 -19.32 22.68
N ALA A 37 7.96 -19.20 23.52
CA ALA A 37 9.27 -19.81 23.32
C ALA A 37 9.51 -20.95 24.32
N ASP A 38 10.15 -22.02 23.86
CA ASP A 38 10.62 -23.14 24.69
C ASP A 38 11.97 -22.83 25.34
N ALA A 39 11.99 -21.70 26.06
CA ALA A 39 13.11 -21.18 26.83
C ALA A 39 12.59 -20.20 27.89
N THR A 40 13.38 -19.97 28.94
CA THR A 40 13.01 -18.97 29.96
C THR A 40 13.06 -17.56 29.38
N CYS A 41 12.29 -16.62 29.93
CA CYS A 41 12.29 -15.25 29.38
C CYS A 41 13.67 -14.59 29.43
N LEU A 42 14.47 -14.87 30.47
CA LEU A 42 15.85 -14.42 30.56
C LEU A 42 16.71 -14.91 29.39
N GLU A 43 16.55 -16.16 28.98
CA GLU A 43 17.30 -16.76 27.88
C GLU A 43 16.90 -16.16 26.53
N VAL A 44 15.59 -15.92 26.31
CA VAL A 44 15.10 -15.24 25.10
C VAL A 44 15.63 -13.82 25.03
N MET A 45 15.52 -13.05 26.13
CA MET A 45 16.03 -11.68 26.20
C MET A 45 17.53 -11.62 25.92
N SER A 46 18.30 -12.53 26.54
CA SER A 46 19.76 -12.62 26.33
C SER A 46 20.11 -12.91 24.87
N GLU A 47 19.38 -13.81 24.20
CA GLU A 47 19.58 -14.10 22.77
C GLU A 47 19.28 -12.88 21.89
N MET A 48 18.18 -12.16 22.16
CA MET A 48 17.81 -10.94 21.43
C MET A 48 18.86 -9.83 21.56
N GLU A 49 19.33 -9.58 22.79
CA GLU A 49 20.38 -8.58 23.05
C GLU A 49 21.71 -8.99 22.43
N ALA A 50 22.09 -10.26 22.55
CA ALA A 50 23.30 -10.79 21.94
C ALA A 50 23.29 -10.64 20.42
N ARG A 51 22.14 -10.83 19.79
CA ARG A 51 21.93 -10.65 18.35
C ARG A 51 22.13 -9.18 17.94
N VAL A 52 21.52 -8.24 18.67
CA VAL A 52 21.70 -6.79 18.43
C VAL A 52 23.14 -6.35 18.70
N ALA A 53 23.77 -6.84 19.76
CA ALA A 53 25.18 -6.55 20.08
C ALA A 53 26.14 -7.08 19.00
N GLY A 54 25.81 -8.23 18.40
CA GLY A 54 26.54 -8.86 17.30
C GLY A 54 26.67 -7.99 16.04
N ILE A 55 25.85 -6.94 15.87
CA ILE A 55 25.99 -5.99 14.77
C ILE A 55 27.33 -5.26 14.83
N SER A 56 27.73 -4.83 16.02
CA SER A 56 28.95 -4.02 16.23
C SER A 56 30.23 -4.79 15.88
N THR A 57 30.21 -6.11 16.00
CA THR A 57 31.32 -7.02 15.69
C THR A 57 31.22 -7.62 14.28
N GLY A 58 30.12 -7.36 13.55
CA GLY A 58 29.81 -8.00 12.29
C GLY A 58 29.39 -9.48 12.41
N ALA A 59 29.19 -9.98 13.64
CA ALA A 59 28.71 -11.34 13.89
C ALA A 59 27.24 -11.53 13.46
N TRP A 60 26.46 -10.45 13.45
CA TRP A 60 25.06 -10.46 12.98
C TRP A 60 24.76 -9.30 12.04
N HIS A 61 23.84 -9.54 11.12
CA HIS A 61 23.18 -8.51 10.31
C HIS A 61 21.71 -8.88 10.14
N ASP A 62 20.85 -7.87 9.98
CA ASP A 62 19.43 -8.04 9.65
C ASP A 62 19.28 -8.72 8.29
N PRO A 63 18.74 -9.95 8.23
CA PRO A 63 18.69 -10.68 7.00
C PRO A 63 17.53 -10.25 6.09
N HIS A 64 16.74 -9.24 6.45
CA HIS A 64 15.69 -8.68 5.60
C HIS A 64 16.22 -7.50 4.77
N ASN A 65 16.23 -6.28 5.31
CA ASN A 65 16.65 -5.10 4.53
C ASN A 65 17.98 -4.52 5.02
N ASN A 66 18.85 -5.39 5.53
CA ASN A 66 20.15 -5.06 6.11
C ASN A 66 20.08 -3.86 7.08
N GLY A 67 19.00 -3.82 7.87
CA GLY A 67 18.81 -2.80 8.89
C GLY A 67 19.78 -2.94 10.05
N THR A 68 19.98 -1.83 10.76
CA THR A 68 20.78 -1.75 11.97
C THR A 68 19.85 -1.52 13.15
N TYR A 69 19.95 -2.39 14.15
CA TYR A 69 19.22 -2.29 15.40
C TYR A 69 20.09 -1.60 16.46
N SER A 70 19.47 -0.78 17.29
CA SER A 70 20.09 -0.21 18.48
C SER A 70 19.17 -0.38 19.68
N GLN A 71 19.74 -0.86 20.78
CA GLN A 71 19.03 -0.98 22.05
C GLN A 71 18.62 0.40 22.54
N GLN A 72 17.38 0.50 23.02
CA GLN A 72 16.81 1.69 23.62
C GLN A 72 16.69 1.43 25.13
N GLU A 73 15.49 1.58 25.68
CA GLU A 73 15.21 1.31 27.09
C GLU A 73 15.10 -0.20 27.36
N GLN A 74 15.57 -0.63 28.54
CA GLN A 74 15.47 -1.98 29.06
C GLN A 74 14.72 -1.95 30.40
N GLY A 75 13.68 -2.76 30.51
CA GLY A 75 12.98 -3.05 31.76
C GLY A 75 13.34 -4.44 32.27
N ALA A 76 12.83 -4.80 33.46
CA ALA A 76 13.00 -6.16 33.99
C ALA A 76 12.41 -7.23 33.06
N ASP A 77 11.24 -6.93 32.48
CA ASP A 77 10.47 -7.81 31.61
C ASP A 77 10.16 -7.17 30.25
N GLU A 78 10.97 -6.19 29.82
CA GLU A 78 10.77 -5.45 28.58
C GLU A 78 12.10 -5.19 27.84
N LEU A 79 12.06 -5.29 26.51
CA LEU A 79 13.14 -4.83 25.63
C LEU A 79 12.58 -3.86 24.58
N ALA A 80 13.25 -2.72 24.41
CA ALA A 80 12.95 -1.79 23.34
C ALA A 80 14.16 -1.61 22.40
N PHE A 81 13.86 -1.55 21.11
CA PHE A 81 14.86 -1.35 20.05
C PHE A 81 14.40 -0.29 19.08
N GLN A 82 15.37 0.35 18.43
CA GLN A 82 15.14 1.10 17.21
C GLN A 82 15.82 0.37 16.07
N ARG A 83 15.18 0.30 14.91
CA ARG A 83 15.80 -0.20 13.69
C ARG A 83 15.81 0.88 12.64
N ILE A 84 16.95 1.04 11.98
CA ILE A 84 17.10 1.86 10.77
C ILE A 84 17.31 0.91 9.59
N THR A 85 16.55 1.05 8.50
CA THR A 85 16.75 0.25 7.28
C THR A 85 18.14 0.44 6.68
N GLY A 86 18.66 -0.53 5.92
CA GLY A 86 19.99 -0.43 5.30
C GLY A 86 20.16 0.78 4.36
N ASN A 87 19.06 1.23 3.74
CA ASN A 87 19.03 2.46 2.92
C ASN A 87 18.84 3.76 3.74
N LYS A 88 18.73 3.66 5.08
CA LYS A 88 18.55 4.75 6.04
C LYS A 88 17.27 5.59 5.86
N LYS A 89 16.31 5.13 5.06
CA LYS A 89 15.06 5.86 4.78
C LYS A 89 13.99 5.70 5.86
N TYR A 90 13.96 4.54 6.51
CA TYR A 90 12.92 4.20 7.48
C TYR A 90 13.56 3.95 8.84
N THR A 91 12.90 4.47 9.87
CA THR A 91 13.18 4.16 11.26
C THR A 91 11.94 3.54 11.84
N ASP A 92 12.09 2.36 12.45
CA ASP A 92 11.02 1.66 13.12
C ASP A 92 11.38 1.53 14.61
N LYS A 93 10.40 1.70 15.50
CA LYS A 93 10.59 1.41 16.92
C LYS A 93 9.95 0.07 17.24
N LEU A 94 10.61 -0.70 18.08
CA LEU A 94 10.19 -2.02 18.50
C LEU A 94 10.08 -2.07 20.02
N LYS A 95 9.05 -2.73 20.53
CA LYS A 95 8.91 -3.04 21.95
C LYS A 95 8.49 -4.49 22.13
N PHE A 96 9.13 -5.18 23.07
CA PHE A 96 8.80 -6.53 23.51
C PHE A 96 8.48 -6.55 25.00
N THR A 97 7.50 -7.36 25.38
CA THR A 97 7.15 -7.69 26.76
C THR A 97 7.25 -9.19 26.96
N PHE A 98 7.77 -9.60 28.11
CA PHE A 98 8.07 -10.99 28.44
C PHE A 98 7.27 -11.42 29.68
N THR A 99 6.81 -12.66 29.71
CA THR A 99 6.10 -13.20 30.87
C THR A 99 6.44 -14.68 31.02
N ASP A 100 7.03 -15.03 32.17
CA ASP A 100 7.36 -16.42 32.47
C ASP A 100 6.10 -17.30 32.43
N ALA A 101 6.26 -18.48 31.84
CA ALA A 101 5.21 -19.47 31.70
C ALA A 101 5.66 -20.84 32.25
N PRO A 102 4.72 -21.77 32.52
CA PRO A 102 5.05 -23.08 33.09
C PRO A 102 6.08 -23.85 32.27
N ALA A 103 6.73 -24.83 32.91
CA ALA A 103 7.74 -25.70 32.29
C ALA A 103 8.97 -24.96 31.73
N GLY A 104 9.26 -23.74 32.19
CA GLY A 104 10.42 -22.97 31.73
C GLY A 104 10.24 -22.37 30.33
N THR A 105 8.99 -22.11 29.94
CA THR A 105 8.64 -21.43 28.68
C THR A 105 8.45 -19.94 28.90
N CYS A 106 8.47 -19.14 27.82
CA CYS A 106 8.27 -17.70 27.88
C CYS A 106 7.16 -17.26 26.92
N ASN A 107 6.18 -16.50 27.42
CA ASN A 107 5.23 -15.79 26.57
C ASN A 107 5.80 -14.42 26.20
N ILE A 108 5.78 -14.11 24.91
CA ILE A 108 6.38 -12.91 24.35
C ILE A 108 5.31 -12.20 23.54
N GLN A 109 5.19 -10.89 23.74
CA GLN A 109 4.43 -10.03 22.86
C GLN A 109 5.37 -8.96 22.31
N GLY A 110 5.32 -8.73 21.00
CA GLY A 110 6.17 -7.77 20.31
C GLY A 110 5.36 -6.82 19.44
N CYS A 111 5.80 -5.58 19.32
CA CYS A 111 5.24 -4.63 18.37
C CYS A 111 6.34 -3.82 17.69
N SER A 112 6.25 -3.65 16.37
CA SER A 112 7.12 -2.78 15.57
C SER A 112 6.25 -1.75 14.86
N GLU A 113 6.62 -0.47 14.96
CA GLU A 113 5.92 0.65 14.34
C GLU A 113 6.89 1.57 13.60
N SER A 114 6.62 1.79 12.31
CA SER A 114 7.38 2.76 11.54
C SER A 114 7.15 4.17 12.05
N GLN A 115 8.24 4.95 12.16
CA GLN A 115 8.22 6.32 12.68
C GLN A 115 7.94 7.36 11.57
N VAL A 116 7.72 6.90 10.35
CA VAL A 116 7.40 7.73 9.18
C VAL A 116 6.18 7.16 8.46
N PHE A 117 5.55 7.98 7.62
CA PHE A 117 4.39 7.56 6.84
C PHE A 117 4.68 6.30 6.01
N SER A 118 3.86 5.27 6.19
CA SER A 118 4.00 3.96 5.54
C SER A 118 2.68 3.18 5.61
N VAL A 119 2.41 2.32 4.62
CA VAL A 119 1.17 1.52 4.56
C VAL A 119 1.50 0.09 4.15
N ALA A 120 2.16 -0.09 3.00
CA ALA A 120 2.76 -1.36 2.62
C ALA A 120 4.24 -1.38 3.02
N ASP A 121 4.66 -2.46 3.67
CA ASP A 121 6.03 -2.60 4.20
C ASP A 121 6.73 -3.90 3.78
N PHE A 122 6.07 -4.75 2.98
CA PHE A 122 6.62 -6.03 2.53
C PHE A 122 7.11 -6.92 3.68
N SER A 123 6.41 -6.88 4.80
CA SER A 123 6.70 -7.60 6.04
C SER A 123 7.82 -7.00 6.87
N THR A 124 8.29 -5.78 6.56
CA THR A 124 9.37 -5.13 7.32
C THR A 124 9.07 -5.13 8.82
N ASN A 125 7.92 -4.66 9.28
CA ASN A 125 7.62 -4.60 10.72
C ASN A 125 7.46 -5.98 11.36
N TYR A 126 6.99 -6.99 10.61
CA TYR A 126 6.97 -8.36 11.09
C TYR A 126 8.39 -8.94 11.21
N CYS A 127 9.22 -8.76 10.18
CA CYS A 127 10.59 -9.23 10.13
C CYS A 127 11.48 -8.53 11.15
N ASN A 128 11.22 -7.25 11.41
CA ASN A 128 11.83 -6.48 12.50
C ASN A 128 11.73 -7.22 13.83
N LEU A 129 10.58 -7.86 14.08
CA LEU A 129 10.33 -8.61 15.30
C LEU A 129 10.90 -10.02 15.21
N ARG A 130 10.52 -10.75 14.15
CA ARG A 130 10.85 -12.17 13.97
C ARG A 130 12.35 -12.44 13.96
N MET A 131 13.13 -11.54 13.37
CA MET A 131 14.58 -11.70 13.28
C MET A 131 15.31 -11.57 14.62
N LEU A 132 14.63 -11.19 15.70
CA LEU A 132 15.21 -11.16 17.04
C LEU A 132 14.99 -12.45 17.85
N TYR A 133 13.91 -13.21 17.60
CA TYR A 133 13.60 -14.43 18.37
C TYR A 133 13.63 -15.73 17.56
N CYS A 134 13.75 -15.68 16.24
CA CYS A 134 13.79 -16.89 15.41
C CYS A 134 15.01 -17.77 15.72
N GLY A 135 14.80 -19.09 15.58
CA GLY A 135 15.81 -20.12 15.78
C GLY A 135 16.55 -20.53 14.50
N SER A 136 17.51 -21.44 14.63
CA SER A 136 18.36 -21.84 13.51
C SER A 136 17.62 -22.62 12.43
N HIS A 137 16.60 -23.39 12.82
CA HIS A 137 15.70 -24.14 11.93
C HIS A 137 14.86 -23.23 11.03
N GLU A 138 14.67 -21.97 11.43
CA GLU A 138 13.99 -20.92 10.67
C GLU A 138 14.98 -20.09 9.85
N GLY A 139 16.24 -20.53 9.74
CA GLY A 139 17.28 -19.90 8.92
C GLY A 139 18.03 -18.75 9.61
N CYS A 140 17.71 -18.43 10.86
CA CYS A 140 18.36 -17.33 11.58
C CYS A 140 19.77 -17.68 12.04
N LYS A 141 20.66 -16.69 11.91
CA LYS A 141 22.08 -16.78 12.24
C LYS A 141 22.58 -15.39 12.68
N PRO A 142 23.51 -15.28 13.64
CA PRO A 142 23.92 -16.36 14.53
C PRO A 142 22.80 -16.66 15.53
N VAL A 143 22.84 -17.84 16.12
CA VAL A 143 21.96 -18.24 17.22
C VAL A 143 22.89 -18.71 18.33
N GLN A 144 22.93 -17.99 19.46
CA GLN A 144 23.77 -18.40 20.59
C GLN A 144 23.08 -19.49 21.40
N LYS A 145 21.78 -19.32 21.66
CA LYS A 145 20.92 -20.34 22.23
C LYS A 145 19.72 -20.57 21.32
N ASP A 146 19.61 -21.80 20.82
CA ASP A 146 18.50 -22.21 19.97
C ASP A 146 17.33 -22.69 20.83
N PHE A 147 16.12 -22.28 20.45
CA PHE A 147 14.87 -22.67 21.10
C PHE A 147 13.74 -22.72 20.07
N ALA A 148 12.74 -23.54 20.34
CA ALA A 148 11.54 -23.58 19.51
C ALA A 148 10.62 -22.41 19.86
N ILE A 149 9.94 -21.86 18.85
CA ILE A 149 8.94 -20.81 19.02
C ILE A 149 7.62 -21.23 18.38
N THR A 150 6.52 -20.70 18.91
CA THR A 150 5.18 -20.84 18.34
C THR A 150 4.50 -19.48 18.34
N GLU A 151 4.33 -18.89 17.16
CA GLU A 151 3.54 -17.66 16.99
C GLU A 151 2.05 -17.96 17.13
N THR A 152 1.41 -17.39 18.15
CA THR A 152 -0.03 -17.53 18.41
C THR A 152 -0.85 -16.45 17.72
N SER A 153 -0.24 -15.28 17.45
CA SER A 153 -0.87 -14.19 16.71
C SER A 153 0.17 -13.37 15.95
N VAL A 154 -0.17 -12.99 14.71
CA VAL A 154 0.60 -12.04 13.89
C VAL A 154 -0.38 -11.09 13.20
N SER A 155 -0.38 -9.84 13.63
CA SER A 155 -1.34 -8.81 13.24
C SER A 155 -0.62 -7.59 12.65
N PRO A 156 -0.41 -7.55 11.31
CA PRO A 156 0.10 -6.37 10.63
C PRO A 156 -0.96 -5.27 10.55
N SER A 157 -0.53 -4.01 10.41
CA SER A 157 -1.39 -2.89 10.05
C SER A 157 -2.01 -3.10 8.66
N PHE A 158 -3.07 -2.36 8.36
CA PHE A 158 -3.70 -2.41 7.05
C PHE A 158 -2.69 -2.08 5.93
N GLY A 159 -2.55 -2.99 4.95
CA GLY A 159 -1.61 -2.86 3.83
C GLY A 159 -0.22 -3.48 4.06
N ALA A 160 0.16 -3.75 5.31
CA ALA A 160 1.41 -4.42 5.65
C ALA A 160 1.26 -5.95 5.50
N SER A 161 2.35 -6.64 5.16
CA SER A 161 2.37 -8.09 5.02
C SER A 161 3.07 -8.77 6.20
N LYS A 162 3.00 -10.11 6.27
CA LYS A 162 3.53 -10.92 7.37
C LYS A 162 4.15 -12.25 6.89
N ASP A 163 4.85 -12.20 5.76
CA ASP A 163 5.48 -13.39 5.17
C ASP A 163 6.83 -13.68 5.87
N PRO A 164 6.97 -14.79 6.63
CA PRO A 164 8.23 -15.13 7.29
C PRO A 164 9.35 -15.44 6.29
N ALA A 165 9.03 -15.89 5.08
CA ALA A 165 10.03 -16.12 4.04
C ALA A 165 10.61 -14.81 3.49
N ALA A 166 9.95 -13.69 3.69
CA ALA A 166 10.50 -12.37 3.34
C ALA A 166 11.64 -11.97 4.28
N CYS A 167 11.68 -12.49 5.50
CA CYS A 167 12.60 -12.02 6.54
C CYS A 167 14.06 -12.45 6.35
N LEU A 168 14.31 -13.50 5.57
CA LEU A 168 15.66 -13.97 5.26
C LEU A 168 16.17 -13.49 3.89
N LYS A 169 15.40 -12.67 3.18
CA LYS A 169 15.78 -12.13 1.88
C LYS A 169 16.66 -10.91 2.10
N THR A 170 17.95 -11.12 2.34
CA THR A 170 18.89 -10.02 2.47
C THR A 170 18.92 -9.26 1.17
N THR A 171 18.74 -7.93 1.21
CA THR A 171 19.36 -7.08 0.20
C THR A 171 20.87 -7.19 0.36
N THR A 172 21.47 -8.27 -0.15
CA THR A 172 22.92 -8.45 -0.19
C THR A 172 23.56 -7.23 -0.81
N VAL A 173 24.50 -6.63 -0.09
CA VAL A 173 25.48 -5.68 -0.63
C VAL A 173 26.41 -6.45 -1.57
N SER A 174 25.89 -6.86 -2.71
CA SER A 174 26.71 -7.03 -3.90
C SER A 174 26.71 -5.66 -4.57
N GLN A 175 27.87 -5.23 -5.09
CA GLN A 175 28.00 -4.07 -5.99
C GLN A 175 27.26 -4.30 -7.32
N HIS A 176 25.99 -4.64 -7.26
CA HIS A 176 25.03 -4.42 -8.32
C HIS A 176 24.15 -3.28 -7.84
N PHE A 177 24.33 -2.13 -8.48
CA PHE A 177 23.35 -1.05 -8.47
C PHE A 177 21.97 -1.65 -8.75
N LEU A 178 21.18 -1.82 -7.68
CA LEU A 178 19.76 -2.06 -7.75
C LEU A 178 19.13 -0.96 -6.89
N SER A 179 18.92 0.19 -7.54
CA SER A 179 17.70 0.97 -7.37
C SER A 179 16.50 0.00 -7.25
N ALA A 180 15.36 0.43 -6.73
CA ALA A 180 14.11 -0.18 -7.21
C ALA A 180 14.21 -0.20 -8.73
N GLN A 181 14.53 -1.36 -9.32
CA GLN A 181 14.71 -1.41 -10.76
C GLN A 181 13.27 -1.31 -11.23
N ALA A 182 12.95 -0.11 -11.72
CA ALA A 182 11.92 0.05 -12.71
C ALA A 182 12.00 -1.18 -13.63
N PRO A 183 10.87 -1.85 -13.88
CA PRO A 183 10.85 -3.17 -14.52
C PRO A 183 11.78 -3.16 -15.73
N SER A 184 12.54 -4.24 -15.94
CA SER A 184 13.59 -4.30 -16.98
C SER A 184 13.06 -4.06 -18.40
N GLN A 185 11.74 -4.08 -18.55
CA GLN A 185 11.00 -3.71 -19.75
C GLN A 185 9.63 -3.15 -19.36
N CYS A 186 9.20 -2.12 -20.06
CA CYS A 186 7.85 -1.58 -19.97
C CYS A 186 7.01 -2.04 -21.18
N PRO A 187 5.77 -2.53 -20.98
CA PRO A 187 5.11 -2.72 -19.69
C PRO A 187 5.67 -3.92 -18.91
N PRO A 188 5.43 -3.99 -17.59
CA PRO A 188 5.82 -5.15 -16.79
C PRO A 188 5.31 -6.45 -17.42
N ALA A 189 6.12 -7.51 -17.37
CA ALA A 189 5.73 -8.82 -17.87
C ALA A 189 4.43 -9.30 -17.20
N GLY A 190 3.45 -9.73 -18.00
CA GLY A 190 2.15 -10.14 -17.48
C GLY A 190 1.30 -8.97 -16.97
N PHE A 191 1.48 -7.76 -17.51
CA PHE A 191 0.60 -6.64 -17.20
C PHE A 191 -0.84 -6.99 -17.61
N GLU A 192 -1.73 -6.99 -16.63
CA GLU A 192 -3.12 -7.41 -16.77
C GLU A 192 -4.06 -6.37 -16.12
N THR A 193 -5.20 -6.15 -16.77
CA THR A 193 -6.29 -5.28 -16.29
C THR A 193 -7.23 -6.03 -15.34
N VAL A 194 -8.29 -5.38 -14.88
CA VAL A 194 -9.31 -5.97 -13.98
C VAL A 194 -10.01 -7.17 -14.62
N LYS A 195 -10.29 -8.22 -13.84
CA LYS A 195 -11.05 -9.41 -14.28
C LYS A 195 -12.51 -9.26 -13.89
N ASP A 196 -13.40 -9.94 -14.64
CA ASP A 196 -14.83 -10.01 -14.34
C ASP A 196 -15.47 -8.63 -14.16
N PHE A 197 -15.05 -7.68 -15.00
CA PHE A 197 -15.45 -6.28 -14.89
C PHE A 197 -16.94 -6.07 -15.25
N ASP A 198 -17.66 -5.46 -14.32
CA ASP A 198 -19.03 -5.03 -14.52
C ASP A 198 -19.08 -3.57 -15.01
N LEU A 199 -19.18 -3.41 -16.32
CA LEU A 199 -19.32 -2.09 -16.95
C LEU A 199 -20.58 -1.36 -16.47
N ASP A 200 -21.68 -2.08 -16.26
CA ASP A 200 -22.98 -1.46 -15.96
C ASP A 200 -22.94 -0.84 -14.56
N SER A 201 -22.30 -1.52 -13.59
CA SER A 201 -21.98 -0.96 -12.29
C SER A 201 -21.02 0.24 -12.40
N PHE A 202 -19.92 0.11 -13.16
CA PHE A 202 -18.92 1.17 -13.29
C PHE A 202 -19.52 2.50 -13.81
N ILE A 203 -20.37 2.43 -14.85
CA ILE A 203 -20.99 3.61 -15.47
C ILE A 203 -22.24 4.12 -14.75
N SER A 204 -22.68 3.45 -13.68
CA SER A 204 -23.96 3.75 -13.02
C SER A 204 -24.03 5.14 -12.37
N LYS A 205 -22.87 5.70 -11.99
CA LYS A 205 -22.73 6.97 -11.27
C LYS A 205 -21.47 7.71 -11.70
N ARG A 206 -21.40 8.97 -11.30
CA ARG A 206 -20.21 9.83 -11.42
C ARG A 206 -19.00 9.21 -10.71
N TRP A 207 -17.83 9.51 -11.25
CA TRP A 207 -16.54 9.30 -10.63
C TRP A 207 -15.83 10.63 -10.40
N TYR A 208 -15.18 10.78 -9.26
CA TYR A 208 -14.34 11.93 -8.95
C TYR A 208 -12.88 11.52 -9.03
N ILE A 209 -12.09 12.31 -9.77
CA ILE A 209 -10.67 12.02 -9.95
C ILE A 209 -9.92 12.62 -8.76
N GLN A 210 -9.24 11.79 -7.98
CA GLN A 210 -8.49 12.23 -6.81
C GLN A 210 -7.02 12.51 -7.14
N GLN A 211 -6.45 11.74 -8.08
CA GLN A 211 -5.11 11.98 -8.62
C GLN A 211 -5.06 11.66 -10.10
N GLN A 212 -4.26 12.42 -10.86
CA GLN A 212 -4.03 12.16 -12.27
C GLN A 212 -2.63 12.53 -12.77
N MET A 213 -2.17 11.80 -13.77
CA MET A 213 -0.99 12.12 -14.57
C MET A 213 -1.31 13.23 -15.57
N GLU A 214 -0.38 14.19 -15.69
CA GLU A 214 -0.48 15.24 -16.71
C GLU A 214 -0.33 14.66 -18.13
N THR A 215 -1.21 15.10 -19.04
CA THR A 215 -1.16 14.77 -20.47
C THR A 215 -1.31 16.05 -21.28
N LYS A 216 -1.20 15.95 -22.62
CA LYS A 216 -1.36 17.07 -23.54
C LYS A 216 -2.67 17.86 -23.37
N TYR A 217 -3.75 17.22 -22.92
CA TYR A 217 -5.07 17.84 -22.76
C TYR A 217 -5.54 17.96 -21.33
N LEU A 218 -4.78 17.42 -20.37
CA LEU A 218 -5.08 17.46 -18.94
C LEU A 218 -3.88 18.07 -18.21
N PRO A 219 -3.62 19.38 -18.39
CA PRO A 219 -2.51 20.05 -17.72
C PRO A 219 -2.76 20.10 -16.21
N LYS A 220 -1.68 20.13 -15.41
CA LYS A 220 -1.82 20.24 -13.94
C LYS A 220 -2.54 21.50 -13.49
N SER A 221 -2.53 22.55 -14.32
CA SER A 221 -3.26 23.79 -14.04
C SER A 221 -4.76 23.57 -13.95
N GLN A 222 -5.29 22.46 -14.49
CA GLN A 222 -6.71 22.10 -14.49
C GLN A 222 -7.08 21.00 -13.48
N ASN A 223 -6.18 20.68 -12.54
CA ASN A 223 -6.42 19.65 -11.52
C ASN A 223 -7.33 20.14 -10.39
N ARG A 224 -8.53 20.61 -10.73
CA ARG A 224 -9.55 21.00 -9.76
C ARG A 224 -10.94 20.53 -10.20
N CYS A 225 -11.73 20.05 -9.24
CA CYS A 225 -13.11 19.60 -9.41
C CYS A 225 -13.32 18.60 -10.56
N VAL A 226 -12.33 17.74 -10.82
CA VAL A 226 -12.33 16.87 -11.98
C VAL A 226 -13.26 15.67 -11.75
N TYR A 227 -14.20 15.44 -12.65
CA TYR A 227 -15.08 14.27 -12.60
C TYR A 227 -15.35 13.70 -13.99
N ALA A 228 -15.76 12.43 -14.02
CA ALA A 228 -16.18 11.73 -15.22
C ALA A 228 -17.54 11.04 -15.01
N GLU A 229 -18.37 11.10 -16.04
CA GLU A 229 -19.67 10.45 -16.12
C GLU A 229 -19.80 9.71 -17.43
N TYR A 230 -20.56 8.62 -17.39
CA TYR A 230 -20.66 7.69 -18.51
C TYR A 230 -22.12 7.33 -18.76
N LYS A 231 -22.46 7.15 -20.03
CA LYS A 231 -23.80 6.69 -20.42
C LYS A 231 -23.71 5.72 -21.58
N LEU A 232 -24.22 4.51 -21.40
CA LEU A 232 -24.34 3.54 -22.47
C LEU A 232 -25.33 4.06 -23.53
N GLN A 233 -24.95 3.97 -24.80
CA GLN A 233 -25.83 4.34 -25.89
C GLN A 233 -26.81 3.20 -26.18
N PRO A 234 -28.08 3.50 -26.52
CA PRO A 234 -29.07 2.48 -26.85
C PRO A 234 -28.65 1.60 -28.05
N LYS A 235 -27.83 2.18 -28.93
CA LYS A 235 -27.21 1.52 -30.07
C LYS A 235 -25.84 2.12 -30.32
N GLN A 236 -24.90 1.31 -30.77
CA GLN A 236 -23.60 1.78 -31.22
C GLN A 236 -23.77 2.87 -32.30
N THR A 237 -23.01 3.96 -32.18
CA THR A 237 -23.05 5.06 -33.14
C THR A 237 -22.52 4.62 -34.50
N LEU A 238 -22.81 5.39 -35.56
CA LEU A 238 -22.28 5.13 -36.89
C LEU A 238 -20.74 5.14 -36.96
N LEU A 239 -20.08 5.81 -36.02
CA LEU A 239 -18.62 5.87 -35.91
C LEU A 239 -18.04 4.79 -34.98
N GLY A 240 -18.87 3.88 -34.47
CA GLY A 240 -18.45 2.69 -33.72
C GLY A 240 -18.27 2.89 -32.21
N TYR A 241 -19.00 3.83 -31.61
CA TYR A 241 -18.94 4.09 -30.15
C TYR A 241 -20.15 3.56 -29.40
N ASP A 242 -19.91 3.03 -28.21
CA ASP A 242 -20.91 2.37 -27.35
C ASP A 242 -21.29 3.23 -26.14
N VAL A 243 -20.39 4.09 -25.68
CA VAL A 243 -20.54 4.87 -24.44
C VAL A 243 -20.31 6.35 -24.74
N ALA A 244 -21.21 7.22 -24.26
CA ALA A 244 -20.98 8.64 -24.18
C ALA A 244 -20.23 8.98 -22.89
N VAL A 245 -19.23 9.86 -22.98
CA VAL A 245 -18.36 10.27 -21.87
C VAL A 245 -18.51 11.77 -21.65
N HIS A 246 -18.71 12.16 -20.40
CA HIS A 246 -18.75 13.54 -19.96
C HIS A 246 -17.63 13.75 -18.94
N ASN A 247 -16.70 14.65 -19.24
CA ASN A 247 -15.60 15.04 -18.37
C ASN A 247 -15.71 16.53 -18.04
N HIS A 248 -15.41 16.85 -16.79
CA HIS A 248 -15.34 18.23 -16.28
C HIS A 248 -14.00 18.42 -15.58
N ALA A 249 -13.43 19.61 -15.70
CA ALA A 249 -12.27 20.07 -14.95
C ALA A 249 -12.34 21.59 -14.75
N GLU A 250 -11.62 22.11 -13.77
CA GLU A 250 -11.50 23.55 -13.49
C GLU A 250 -10.04 23.94 -13.38
N GLU A 251 -9.71 25.17 -13.78
CA GLU A 251 -8.39 25.72 -13.43
C GLU A 251 -8.23 25.83 -11.91
N VAL A 252 -7.06 25.43 -11.40
CA VAL A 252 -6.66 25.57 -10.00
C VAL A 252 -6.56 27.05 -9.63
N ALA A 253 -6.09 27.89 -10.55
CA ALA A 253 -6.01 29.32 -10.34
C ALA A 253 -7.42 29.97 -10.42
N PRO A 254 -7.74 30.92 -9.52
CA PRO A 254 -8.91 31.79 -9.70
C PRO A 254 -8.87 32.48 -11.09
N PRO A 255 -10.02 32.62 -11.78
CA PRO A 255 -11.38 32.44 -11.29
C PRO A 255 -11.95 31.01 -11.44
N HIS A 256 -11.10 29.98 -11.52
CA HIS A 256 -11.51 28.57 -11.70
C HIS A 256 -12.29 28.33 -12.99
N THR A 257 -11.72 28.79 -14.12
CA THR A 257 -12.32 28.59 -15.45
C THR A 257 -12.68 27.13 -15.68
N VAL A 258 -13.94 26.89 -16.03
CA VAL A 258 -14.50 25.55 -16.27
C VAL A 258 -14.14 25.05 -17.67
N HIS A 259 -13.70 23.80 -17.73
CA HIS A 259 -13.48 23.02 -18.95
C HIS A 259 -14.41 21.81 -18.95
N ASP A 260 -15.48 21.91 -19.71
CA ASP A 260 -16.53 20.90 -19.79
C ASP A 260 -16.58 20.30 -21.20
N SER A 261 -16.47 18.98 -21.29
CA SER A 261 -16.49 18.28 -22.58
C SER A 261 -17.88 18.21 -23.21
N GLY A 262 -18.93 18.36 -22.41
CA GLY A 262 -20.31 18.07 -22.75
C GLY A 262 -20.43 16.66 -23.32
N ASN A 263 -21.11 16.53 -24.45
CA ASN A 263 -21.34 15.28 -25.16
C ASN A 263 -20.31 14.97 -26.26
N LYS A 264 -19.12 15.58 -26.21
CA LYS A 264 -18.15 15.52 -27.32
C LYS A 264 -17.18 14.34 -27.23
N ILE A 265 -17.14 13.60 -26.12
CA ILE A 265 -16.23 12.47 -25.91
C ILE A 265 -17.02 11.17 -25.90
N CYS A 266 -16.49 10.16 -26.57
CA CYS A 266 -17.12 8.86 -26.72
C CYS A 266 -16.10 7.76 -26.46
N ALA A 267 -16.59 6.59 -26.02
CA ALA A 267 -15.79 5.39 -25.85
C ALA A 267 -16.40 4.20 -26.59
N LYS A 268 -15.52 3.35 -27.11
CA LYS A 268 -15.84 2.05 -27.69
C LYS A 268 -15.40 0.96 -26.72
N VAL A 269 -16.23 -0.05 -26.52
CA VAL A 269 -15.89 -1.20 -25.68
C VAL A 269 -15.11 -2.20 -26.52
N VAL A 270 -13.88 -2.53 -26.10
CA VAL A 270 -13.01 -3.48 -26.81
C VAL A 270 -13.06 -4.86 -26.13
N ASP A 271 -12.93 -4.88 -24.81
CA ASP A 271 -13.06 -6.09 -24.00
C ASP A 271 -13.79 -5.72 -22.69
N LYS A 272 -15.09 -6.02 -22.66
CA LYS A 272 -15.97 -5.69 -21.52
C LYS A 272 -15.49 -6.35 -20.24
N ALA A 273 -15.18 -7.65 -20.26
CA ALA A 273 -14.82 -8.41 -19.06
C ALA A 273 -13.45 -8.02 -18.49
N ARG A 274 -12.58 -7.43 -19.32
CA ARG A 274 -11.24 -6.95 -18.93
C ARG A 274 -11.16 -5.44 -18.73
N GLY A 275 -12.29 -4.72 -18.81
CA GLY A 275 -12.34 -3.27 -18.65
C GLY A 275 -11.53 -2.49 -19.69
N LYS A 276 -11.42 -2.99 -20.92
CA LYS A 276 -10.66 -2.31 -21.99
C LYS A 276 -11.60 -1.54 -22.91
N LEU A 277 -11.42 -0.22 -22.95
CA LEU A 277 -12.10 0.68 -23.85
C LEU A 277 -11.11 1.44 -24.73
N GLU A 278 -11.62 2.09 -25.77
CA GLU A 278 -10.93 3.08 -26.58
C GLU A 278 -11.71 4.40 -26.54
N VAL A 279 -11.07 5.53 -26.24
CA VAL A 279 -11.69 6.85 -26.05
C VAL A 279 -11.20 7.85 -27.10
N ALA A 280 -12.12 8.67 -27.62
CA ALA A 280 -11.83 9.77 -28.53
C ALA A 280 -12.96 10.81 -28.56
N PRO A 281 -12.73 11.98 -29.18
CA PRO A 281 -13.81 12.84 -29.62
C PRO A 281 -14.81 12.09 -30.52
N CYS A 282 -16.11 12.21 -30.22
CA CYS A 282 -17.19 11.48 -30.89
C CYS A 282 -17.25 11.70 -32.42
N PHE A 283 -16.71 12.81 -32.93
CA PHE A 283 -16.71 13.12 -34.36
C PHE A 283 -15.63 12.37 -35.15
N LEU A 284 -14.66 11.75 -34.48
CA LEU A 284 -13.63 10.93 -35.12
C LEU A 284 -14.10 9.47 -35.24
N PRO A 285 -13.73 8.73 -36.29
CA PRO A 285 -13.94 7.29 -36.34
C PRO A 285 -13.26 6.58 -35.16
N SER A 286 -13.94 5.59 -34.56
CA SER A 286 -13.40 4.82 -33.42
C SER A 286 -12.07 4.10 -33.70
N ALA A 287 -11.72 3.87 -34.97
CA ALA A 287 -10.41 3.33 -35.35
C ALA A 287 -9.21 4.24 -35.01
N LEU A 288 -9.46 5.53 -34.72
CA LEU A 288 -8.44 6.49 -34.27
C LEU A 288 -8.45 6.70 -32.76
N ALA A 289 -9.33 6.01 -32.02
CA ALA A 289 -9.44 6.14 -30.59
C ALA A 289 -8.26 5.50 -29.86
N GLY A 290 -7.89 6.10 -28.73
CA GLY A 290 -6.78 5.64 -27.90
C GLY A 290 -7.24 4.75 -26.76
N PRO A 291 -6.39 3.85 -26.24
CA PRO A 291 -6.76 2.97 -25.14
C PRO A 291 -7.11 3.74 -23.86
N TYR A 292 -8.13 3.25 -23.15
CA TYR A 292 -8.55 3.72 -21.83
C TYR A 292 -9.03 2.51 -21.04
N TRP A 293 -8.16 2.01 -20.16
CA TRP A 293 -8.31 0.70 -19.54
C TRP A 293 -8.51 0.83 -18.03
N VAL A 294 -9.51 0.13 -17.52
CA VAL A 294 -9.69 -0.09 -16.08
C VAL A 294 -8.67 -1.13 -15.64
N VAL A 295 -7.66 -0.71 -14.89
CA VAL A 295 -6.57 -1.58 -14.42
C VAL A 295 -6.99 -2.37 -13.20
N ASP A 296 -7.73 -1.73 -12.29
CA ASP A 296 -8.25 -2.31 -11.06
C ASP A 296 -9.54 -1.57 -10.65
N TYR A 297 -10.49 -2.27 -10.05
CA TYR A 297 -11.82 -1.72 -9.72
C TYR A 297 -12.50 -2.52 -8.62
N ASP A 298 -13.12 -1.80 -7.69
CA ASP A 298 -13.95 -2.35 -6.63
C ASP A 298 -15.08 -1.36 -6.33
N GLU A 299 -16.31 -1.71 -6.72
CA GLU A 299 -17.48 -0.87 -6.48
C GLU A 299 -17.78 -0.71 -4.99
N GLY A 300 -17.62 -1.77 -4.20
CA GLY A 300 -17.94 -1.77 -2.78
C GLY A 300 -16.99 -0.89 -1.98
N ALA A 301 -15.71 -0.89 -2.33
CA ALA A 301 -14.72 0.05 -1.80
C ALA A 301 -14.79 1.43 -2.47
N GLY A 302 -15.50 1.57 -3.58
CA GLY A 302 -15.77 2.85 -4.25
C GLY A 302 -14.56 3.44 -4.97
N TYR A 303 -13.70 2.62 -5.59
CA TYR A 303 -12.54 3.12 -6.36
C TYR A 303 -12.39 2.48 -7.74
N ALA A 304 -11.67 3.18 -8.62
CA ALA A 304 -11.10 2.60 -9.83
C ALA A 304 -9.70 3.16 -10.11
N LEU A 305 -8.80 2.30 -10.60
CA LEU A 305 -7.51 2.67 -11.17
C LEU A 305 -7.61 2.59 -12.68
N ILE A 306 -7.35 3.70 -13.37
CA ILE A 306 -7.50 3.79 -14.82
C ILE A 306 -6.17 4.17 -15.46
N SER A 307 -5.85 3.60 -16.61
CA SER A 307 -4.67 3.98 -17.39
C SER A 307 -4.98 4.08 -18.87
N GLY A 308 -4.32 5.00 -19.57
CA GLY A 308 -4.46 5.20 -21.00
C GLY A 308 -3.73 4.13 -21.80
N GLY A 309 -3.97 2.84 -21.50
CA GLY A 309 -3.24 1.71 -22.07
C GLY A 309 -2.24 1.07 -21.10
N ALA A 310 -1.36 0.22 -21.64
CA ALA A 310 -0.27 -0.35 -20.86
C ALA A 310 0.83 0.71 -20.61
N PRO A 311 1.51 0.71 -19.46
CA PRO A 311 2.60 1.65 -19.22
C PRO A 311 3.86 1.19 -19.96
N THR A 312 4.07 1.67 -21.18
CA THR A 312 5.15 1.22 -22.08
C THR A 312 6.45 2.01 -21.98
N VAL A 313 6.46 3.10 -21.19
CA VAL A 313 7.60 4.03 -21.09
C VAL A 313 8.32 3.83 -19.76
N GLN A 314 9.65 3.68 -19.79
CA GLN A 314 10.46 3.62 -18.58
C GLN A 314 10.43 4.96 -17.83
N ALA A 315 10.32 4.90 -16.50
CA ALA A 315 10.50 6.02 -15.58
C ALA A 315 11.47 5.63 -14.45
N ASP A 316 11.75 6.56 -13.53
CA ASP A 316 12.81 6.40 -12.52
C ASP A 316 12.48 5.31 -11.49
N ALA A 317 11.20 5.14 -11.14
CA ALA A 317 10.73 4.20 -10.12
C ALA A 317 9.72 3.17 -10.64
N GLY A 318 9.52 3.07 -11.96
CA GLY A 318 8.54 2.16 -12.57
C GLY A 318 8.34 2.40 -14.06
N CYS A 319 7.19 1.99 -14.57
CA CYS A 319 6.72 2.37 -15.90
C CYS A 319 5.70 3.50 -15.83
N LYS A 320 5.58 4.24 -16.91
CA LYS A 320 4.50 5.18 -17.14
C LYS A 320 3.94 5.00 -18.54
N THR A 321 2.79 5.58 -18.78
CA THR A 321 2.28 5.82 -20.13
C THR A 321 3.00 7.01 -20.76
N GLY A 322 2.70 7.30 -22.03
CA GLY A 322 3.06 8.57 -22.65
C GLY A 322 2.40 9.78 -21.96
N SER A 323 2.76 10.97 -22.44
CA SER A 323 2.19 12.26 -22.03
C SER A 323 1.44 12.97 -23.18
N GLY A 324 1.23 12.26 -24.30
CA GLY A 324 0.59 12.78 -25.51
C GLY A 324 -0.93 12.69 -25.46
N THR A 325 -1.52 12.27 -26.59
CA THR A 325 -2.97 12.09 -26.74
C THR A 325 -3.40 10.66 -26.38
N ASN A 326 -2.90 9.69 -27.13
CA ASN A 326 -3.17 8.26 -26.92
C ASN A 326 -2.03 7.63 -26.13
N ASP A 327 -2.26 6.43 -25.62
CA ASP A 327 -1.25 5.67 -24.86
C ASP A 327 -0.72 6.46 -23.65
N SER A 328 -1.58 7.32 -23.07
CA SER A 328 -1.20 8.39 -22.14
C SER A 328 -2.21 8.56 -21.01
N GLY A 329 -1.68 8.76 -19.80
CA GLY A 329 -2.44 9.05 -18.59
C GLY A 329 -2.58 7.87 -17.62
N LEU A 330 -2.75 8.24 -16.37
CA LEU A 330 -2.99 7.37 -15.22
C LEU A 330 -3.87 8.17 -14.26
N TRP A 331 -4.94 7.55 -13.77
CA TRP A 331 -5.90 8.22 -12.90
C TRP A 331 -6.35 7.33 -11.75
N ILE A 332 -6.57 7.95 -10.60
CA ILE A 332 -7.18 7.34 -9.42
C ILE A 332 -8.55 7.98 -9.21
N PHE A 333 -9.58 7.16 -9.32
CA PHE A 333 -10.98 7.56 -9.20
C PHE A 333 -11.54 7.09 -7.87
N THR A 334 -12.45 7.89 -7.31
CA THR A 334 -13.30 7.50 -6.17
C THR A 334 -14.76 7.83 -6.44
N ARG A 335 -15.68 7.09 -5.80
CA ARG A 335 -17.12 7.38 -5.85
C ARG A 335 -17.49 8.66 -5.12
N GLU A 336 -16.81 8.96 -4.01
CA GLU A 336 -17.03 10.18 -3.23
C GLU A 336 -16.15 11.32 -3.75
N GLN A 337 -16.71 12.53 -3.79
CA GLN A 337 -15.96 13.74 -4.14
C GLN A 337 -14.95 14.10 -3.06
N LYS A 338 -15.42 14.07 -1.81
CA LYS A 338 -14.57 14.31 -0.65
C LYS A 338 -13.46 13.27 -0.62
N ARG A 339 -12.24 13.75 -0.56
CA ARG A 339 -11.06 12.91 -0.55
C ARG A 339 -11.02 12.01 0.69
N ASP A 340 -10.89 10.71 0.43
CA ASP A 340 -10.53 9.70 1.42
C ASP A 340 -9.07 9.30 1.17
N GLU A 341 -8.16 9.79 2.02
CA GLU A 341 -6.73 9.51 1.87
C GLU A 341 -6.42 8.02 1.97
N ALA A 342 -7.11 7.26 2.84
CA ALA A 342 -6.84 5.83 2.98
C ALA A 342 -7.20 5.09 1.69
N LEU A 343 -8.34 5.45 1.07
CA LEU A 343 -8.75 4.88 -0.21
C LEU A 343 -7.79 5.28 -1.34
N VAL A 344 -7.44 6.56 -1.47
CA VAL A 344 -6.51 7.03 -2.52
C VAL A 344 -5.16 6.32 -2.40
N GLN A 345 -4.63 6.17 -1.18
CA GLN A 345 -3.36 5.47 -0.97
C GLN A 345 -3.46 3.95 -1.22
N LYS A 346 -4.60 3.31 -0.92
CA LYS A 346 -4.88 1.92 -1.33
C LYS A 346 -4.74 1.78 -2.85
N VAL A 347 -5.33 2.69 -3.62
CA VAL A 347 -5.24 2.64 -5.10
C VAL A 347 -3.82 2.93 -5.60
N ARG A 348 -3.10 3.87 -4.97
CA ARG A 348 -1.68 4.10 -5.27
C ARG A 348 -0.83 2.85 -5.05
N ALA A 349 -1.04 2.11 -3.96
CA ALA A 349 -0.33 0.86 -3.71
C ALA A 349 -0.63 -0.19 -4.78
N ILE A 350 -1.88 -0.33 -5.19
CA ILE A 350 -2.30 -1.20 -6.30
C ILE A 350 -1.57 -0.78 -7.59
N ALA A 351 -1.53 0.51 -7.92
CA ALA A 351 -0.83 1.03 -9.09
C ALA A 351 0.67 0.70 -9.05
N ALA A 352 1.33 0.85 -7.88
CA ALA A 352 2.73 0.48 -7.71
C ALA A 352 2.96 -1.03 -7.93
N THR A 353 2.10 -1.89 -7.39
CA THR A 353 2.15 -3.35 -7.63
C THR A 353 1.96 -3.70 -9.10
N LYS A 354 1.18 -2.91 -9.85
CA LYS A 354 1.01 -3.02 -11.30
C LYS A 354 2.20 -2.44 -12.09
N GLY A 355 3.22 -1.94 -11.40
CA GLY A 355 4.47 -1.45 -11.98
C GLY A 355 4.44 0.00 -12.43
N PHE A 356 3.44 0.80 -12.04
CA PHE A 356 3.40 2.23 -12.35
C PHE A 356 4.36 3.03 -11.47
N ASP A 357 5.10 3.95 -12.08
CA ASP A 357 5.83 5.00 -11.37
C ASP A 357 4.83 6.05 -10.88
N LEU A 358 4.65 6.14 -9.56
CA LEU A 358 3.64 7.02 -8.97
C LEU A 358 4.07 8.50 -8.89
N SER A 359 5.31 8.83 -9.25
CA SER A 359 5.78 10.22 -9.29
C SER A 359 5.06 11.06 -10.35
N VAL A 360 4.43 10.39 -11.32
CA VAL A 360 3.65 11.06 -12.38
C VAL A 360 2.30 11.57 -11.89
N LEU A 361 1.77 11.02 -10.79
CA LEU A 361 0.45 11.35 -10.25
C LEU A 361 0.50 12.67 -9.50
N ASN A 362 -0.44 13.55 -9.83
CA ASN A 362 -0.63 14.84 -9.20
C ASN A 362 -1.98 14.85 -8.51
N ASP A 363 -2.06 15.49 -7.35
CA ASP A 363 -3.33 15.66 -6.66
C ASP A 363 -4.30 16.51 -7.49
N VAL A 364 -5.57 16.14 -7.41
CA VAL A 364 -6.70 16.92 -7.89
C VAL A 364 -7.40 17.51 -6.68
N ASP A 365 -7.57 18.83 -6.69
CA ASP A 365 -8.30 19.52 -5.65
C ASP A 365 -9.81 19.33 -5.84
N GLN A 366 -10.43 18.59 -4.92
CA GLN A 366 -11.88 18.34 -4.90
C GLN A 366 -12.61 19.19 -3.85
N SER A 367 -11.95 20.18 -3.26
CA SER A 367 -12.54 21.08 -2.27
C SER A 367 -13.37 22.18 -2.92
N ASP A 368 -14.47 22.59 -2.27
CA ASP A 368 -15.29 23.75 -2.64
C ASP A 368 -15.85 23.74 -4.09
N CYS A 369 -15.99 22.56 -4.68
CA CYS A 369 -16.55 22.38 -6.02
C CYS A 369 -18.04 22.72 -6.08
N GLY A 370 -18.47 23.43 -7.12
CA GLY A 370 -19.87 23.80 -7.34
C GLY A 370 -20.36 25.04 -6.56
N SER A 371 -19.50 25.69 -5.77
CA SER A 371 -19.83 26.95 -5.06
C SER A 371 -19.84 28.19 -5.96
N ILE A 372 -19.31 28.10 -7.18
CA ILE A 372 -19.11 29.23 -8.11
C ILE A 372 -20.31 29.41 -9.07
N ALA A 373 -21.24 28.47 -9.12
CA ALA A 373 -22.44 28.57 -9.97
C ALA A 373 -23.55 29.49 -9.41
N GLN A 374 -23.36 30.14 -8.25
CA GLN A 374 -24.37 31.01 -7.62
C GLN A 374 -24.00 32.50 -7.51
N VAL A 375 -22.88 32.95 -8.09
CA VAL A 375 -22.51 34.37 -8.08
C VAL A 375 -22.46 34.94 -9.49
N VAL A 376 -23.57 34.81 -10.21
CA VAL A 376 -23.95 35.74 -11.28
C VAL A 376 -25.45 35.99 -11.13
N VAL A 377 -25.78 37.12 -10.51
CA VAL A 377 -27.14 37.71 -10.51
C VAL A 377 -27.32 38.49 -11.80
#